data_AF-A0A348TXP0-F1
#
_entry.id   AF-A0A348TXP0-F1
#
_cell.length_a   1.000
_cell.length_b   1.000
_cell.length_c   1.000
_cell.angle_alpha   90.00
_cell.angle_beta   90.00
_cell.angle_gamma   90.00
#
_symmetry.space_group_name_H-M   'P 1'
#
loop_
_entity.id
_entity.type
_entity.pdbx_description
1 polymer ?
#
loop_
_entity_poly.entity_id
_entity_poly.type
_entity_poly.pdbx_seq_one_letter_code
_entity_poly.pdbx_strand_id
1 'polypeptide(L)'
;MLYYSQSWEDTYLLRSIVDTHEVEHYHMVASGGDHAFSLLRHGVTHIHLIDTEHAQIGHVQKKLAALSAPNRDELFGVSSRRGLLHGGKLEGFLQKFSRVFPILLAPGARKQMVQADSTAHRAEVYAQKWDTRRFQFLTSRIFSLENVDTKARPLGLIQDKSKKPRQVNYLDQFKEKILAHRLIENPYVDYIIHGYHKHSRLDYLQGNWIPESDALLFHLMDMKSYVKELPRARHMIHASDIMEGTDEEYNDDFFAVVDQACTPGSLFLYWEHRYAITVPHSFQNQWTLVKVTENDRVPFYNNFYLWKKQSKD
;
A
#
# COMPACT_ATOMS: atom_id res chain seq x y z
N MET A 1 -0.21 -19.02 -3.20
CA MET A 1 -0.03 -17.98 -4.24
C MET A 1 0.30 -16.69 -3.51
N LEU A 2 1.24 -15.87 -4.01
CA LEU A 2 1.56 -14.58 -3.36
C LEU A 2 0.63 -13.49 -3.90
N TYR A 3 -0.11 -12.80 -3.03
CA TYR A 3 -1.01 -11.74 -3.45
C TYR A 3 -0.26 -10.48 -3.85
N TYR A 4 0.58 -10.00 -2.95
CA TYR A 4 1.40 -8.80 -3.11
C TYR A 4 2.83 -9.12 -2.71
N SER A 5 3.79 -8.75 -3.56
CA SER A 5 5.22 -8.86 -3.20
C SER A 5 5.80 -7.57 -2.65
N GLN A 6 5.07 -6.47 -2.86
CA GLN A 6 5.33 -5.17 -2.27
C GLN A 6 4.03 -4.56 -1.73
N SER A 7 4.12 -3.76 -0.65
CA SER A 7 3.00 -2.95 -0.17
C SER A 7 2.66 -1.90 -1.21
N TRP A 8 1.36 -1.75 -1.49
CA TRP A 8 0.87 -0.76 -2.44
C TRP A 8 0.23 0.44 -1.75
N GLU A 9 0.48 0.69 -0.47
CA GLU A 9 0.18 1.98 0.17
C GLU A 9 1.49 2.76 0.47
N ASP A 10 1.39 4.08 0.60
CA ASP A 10 2.56 4.93 0.73
C ASP A 10 3.30 4.80 2.08
N THR A 11 4.56 4.34 2.01
CA THR A 11 5.46 4.22 3.16
C THR A 11 5.75 5.57 3.85
N TYR A 12 5.79 6.69 3.12
CA TYR A 12 6.08 8.00 3.71
C TYR A 12 4.89 8.55 4.49
N LEU A 13 3.68 8.19 4.09
CA LEU A 13 2.47 8.52 4.83
C LEU A 13 2.46 7.83 6.20
N LEU A 14 2.87 6.56 6.26
CA LEU A 14 2.99 5.88 7.56
C LEU A 14 4.05 6.53 8.46
N ARG A 15 5.17 6.97 7.89
CA ARG A 15 6.21 7.68 8.63
C ARG A 15 5.71 9.00 9.21
N SER A 16 4.97 9.81 8.44
CA SER A 16 4.42 11.07 8.94
C SER A 16 3.41 10.86 10.08
N ILE A 17 2.64 9.76 10.04
CA ILE A 17 1.75 9.38 11.14
C ILE A 17 2.55 9.08 12.40
N VAL A 18 3.63 8.28 12.30
CA VAL A 18 4.48 7.93 13.44
C VAL A 18 5.24 9.14 13.99
N ASP A 19 5.66 10.08 13.14
CA ASP A 19 6.34 11.32 13.58
C ASP A 19 5.44 12.23 14.43
N THR A 20 4.13 12.14 14.25
CA THR A 20 3.15 13.04 14.87
C THR A 20 2.35 12.39 16.00
N HIS A 21 2.50 11.07 16.19
CA HIS A 21 1.71 10.30 17.14
C HIS A 21 2.56 9.25 17.86
N GLU A 22 2.54 9.33 19.19
CA GLU A 22 3.19 8.35 20.05
C GLU A 22 2.22 7.21 20.40
N VAL A 23 2.66 5.97 20.15
CA VAL A 23 1.97 4.74 20.52
C VAL A 23 2.96 3.76 21.14
N GLU A 24 2.46 2.77 21.86
CA GLU A 24 3.29 1.77 22.56
C GLU A 24 3.55 0.53 21.70
N HIS A 25 2.58 0.13 20.90
CA HIS A 25 2.64 -1.10 20.12
C HIS A 25 2.15 -0.91 18.69
N TYR A 26 2.85 -1.53 17.74
CA TYR A 26 2.56 -1.45 16.31
C TYR A 26 2.11 -2.81 15.78
N HIS A 27 0.92 -2.83 15.18
CA HIS A 27 0.29 -4.02 14.62
C HIS A 27 -0.15 -3.73 13.20
N MET A 28 0.25 -4.54 12.24
CA MET A 28 -0.14 -4.33 10.85
C MET A 28 -0.26 -5.60 10.04
N VAL A 29 -1.09 -5.55 9.01
CA VAL A 29 -1.14 -6.60 7.99
C VAL A 29 0.23 -6.76 7.34
N ALA A 30 0.64 -8.00 7.03
CA ALA A 30 1.96 -8.26 6.48
C ALA A 30 2.20 -7.57 5.12
N SER A 31 1.22 -7.60 4.20
CA SER A 31 1.18 -6.84 2.93
C SER A 31 2.53 -6.69 2.20
N GLY A 32 3.27 -7.79 2.00
CA GLY A 32 4.59 -7.75 1.35
C GLY A 32 5.75 -7.21 2.21
N GLY A 33 5.47 -6.60 3.37
CA GLY A 33 6.42 -6.23 4.43
C GLY A 33 7.04 -4.84 4.28
N ASP A 34 6.79 -4.11 3.20
CA ASP A 34 7.49 -2.86 2.88
C ASP A 34 7.19 -1.74 3.88
N HIS A 35 5.94 -1.65 4.35
CA HIS A 35 5.58 -0.74 5.44
C HIS A 35 6.36 -1.01 6.71
N ALA A 36 6.42 -2.28 7.13
CA ALA A 36 7.15 -2.66 8.33
C ALA A 36 8.64 -2.35 8.18
N PHE A 37 9.26 -2.72 7.05
CA PHE A 37 10.67 -2.38 6.81
C PHE A 37 10.92 -0.86 6.76
N SER A 38 10.00 -0.10 6.17
CA SER A 38 10.09 1.36 6.12
C SER A 38 10.02 1.98 7.52
N LEU A 39 9.09 1.52 8.36
CA LEU A 39 8.92 1.99 9.73
C LEU A 39 10.06 1.56 10.65
N LEU A 40 10.56 0.33 10.51
CA LEU A 40 11.75 -0.13 11.23
C LEU A 40 12.96 0.74 10.90
N ARG A 41 13.16 1.05 9.62
CA ARG A 41 14.21 1.99 9.20
C ARG A 41 14.01 3.40 9.75
N HIS A 42 12.77 3.79 9.97
CA HIS A 42 12.40 5.11 10.50
C HIS A 42 12.59 5.21 12.02
N GLY A 43 12.83 4.10 12.70
CA GLY A 43 13.12 4.06 14.14
C GLY A 43 12.08 3.33 14.99
N VAL A 44 11.02 2.78 14.39
CA VAL A 44 10.15 1.84 15.11
C VAL A 44 10.96 0.58 15.41
N THR A 45 10.94 0.10 16.66
CA THR A 45 11.84 -1.00 17.06
C THR A 45 11.21 -2.37 16.90
N HIS A 46 9.90 -2.49 17.14
CA HIS A 46 9.17 -3.76 17.11
C HIS A 46 7.82 -3.59 16.41
N ILE A 47 7.52 -4.51 15.49
CA ILE A 47 6.26 -4.52 14.75
C ILE A 47 5.70 -5.94 14.72
N HIS A 48 4.41 -6.07 15.04
CA HIS A 48 3.66 -7.30 14.87
C HIS A 48 3.06 -7.32 13.47
N LEU A 49 3.39 -8.36 12.70
CA LEU A 49 2.87 -8.62 11.37
C LEU A 49 1.84 -9.75 11.41
N ILE A 50 0.66 -9.48 10.90
CA ILE A 50 -0.48 -10.39 10.94
C ILE A 50 -0.90 -10.73 9.51
N ASP A 51 -1.08 -12.00 9.21
CA ASP A 51 -1.63 -12.46 7.94
C ASP A 51 -2.24 -13.86 8.09
N THR A 52 -3.29 -14.17 7.33
CA THR A 52 -3.88 -15.52 7.29
C THR A 52 -3.10 -16.44 6.35
N GLU A 53 -2.31 -15.88 5.44
CA GLU A 53 -1.63 -16.63 4.39
C GLU A 53 -0.17 -16.92 4.74
N HIS A 54 0.16 -18.21 4.90
CA HIS A 54 1.55 -18.66 5.08
C HIS A 54 2.49 -18.14 3.99
N ALA A 55 1.99 -18.00 2.75
CA ALA A 55 2.79 -17.52 1.63
C ALA A 55 3.21 -16.06 1.80
N GLN A 56 2.38 -15.22 2.42
CA GLN A 56 2.69 -13.81 2.69
C GLN A 56 3.72 -13.68 3.81
N ILE A 57 3.49 -14.35 4.95
CA ILE A 57 4.47 -14.36 6.06
C ILE A 57 5.83 -14.89 5.57
N GLY A 58 5.83 -16.03 4.87
CA GLY A 58 7.06 -16.61 4.33
C GLY A 58 7.76 -15.71 3.30
N HIS A 59 7.02 -14.85 2.59
CA HIS A 59 7.59 -13.86 1.67
C HIS A 59 8.30 -12.72 2.43
N VAL A 60 7.66 -12.19 3.48
CA VAL A 60 8.28 -11.16 4.33
C VAL A 60 9.53 -11.69 5.02
N GLN A 61 9.50 -12.92 5.54
CA GLN A 61 10.67 -13.57 6.14
C GLN A 61 11.83 -13.71 5.15
N LYS A 62 11.56 -14.06 3.88
CA LYS A 62 12.59 -14.09 2.82
C LYS A 62 13.17 -12.71 2.54
N LYS A 63 12.35 -11.66 2.51
CA LYS A 63 12.83 -10.27 2.37
C LYS A 63 13.70 -9.87 3.55
N LEU A 64 13.29 -10.19 4.78
CA LEU A 64 14.07 -9.93 5.99
C LEU A 64 15.46 -10.60 5.91
N ALA A 65 15.52 -11.88 5.55
CA ALA A 65 16.79 -12.59 5.37
C ALA A 65 17.65 -11.99 4.24
N ALA A 66 17.02 -11.54 3.15
CA ALA A 66 17.71 -10.93 2.02
C ALA A 66 18.32 -9.54 2.34
N LEU A 67 17.81 -8.81 3.35
CA LEU A 67 18.36 -7.51 3.75
C LEU A 67 19.80 -7.61 4.24
N SER A 68 20.18 -8.73 4.85
CA SER A 68 21.55 -8.98 5.34
C SER A 68 22.45 -9.70 4.33
N ALA A 69 21.92 -10.06 3.15
CA ALA A 69 22.65 -10.87 2.18
C ALA A 69 23.65 -10.02 1.35
N PRO A 70 24.83 -10.57 0.99
CA PRO A 70 25.82 -9.85 0.19
C PRO A 70 25.32 -9.50 -1.22
N ASN A 71 24.37 -10.26 -1.76
CA ASN A 71 23.71 -10.02 -3.04
C ASN A 71 22.29 -9.45 -2.87
N ARG A 72 22.02 -8.71 -1.79
CA ARG A 72 20.72 -8.07 -1.47
C ARG A 72 20.02 -7.45 -2.68
N ASP A 73 20.66 -6.51 -3.38
CA ASP A 73 20.02 -5.77 -4.47
C ASP A 73 19.59 -6.71 -5.64
N GLU A 74 20.33 -7.79 -5.88
CA GLU A 74 19.97 -8.84 -6.84
C GLU A 74 18.76 -9.65 -6.36
N LEU A 75 18.77 -10.11 -5.09
CA LEU A 75 17.67 -10.87 -4.50
C LEU A 75 16.36 -10.09 -4.51
N PHE A 76 16.40 -8.81 -4.17
CA PHE A 76 15.23 -7.93 -4.24
C PHE A 76 14.80 -7.63 -5.67
N GLY A 77 15.73 -7.68 -6.63
CA GLY A 77 15.46 -7.32 -8.02
C GLY A 77 15.54 -5.82 -8.28
N VAL A 78 16.33 -5.06 -7.51
CA VAL A 78 16.38 -3.58 -7.57
C VAL A 78 16.65 -3.05 -8.98
N SER A 79 17.50 -3.73 -9.76
CA SER A 79 17.83 -3.36 -11.15
C SER A 79 17.27 -4.34 -12.18
N SER A 80 16.24 -5.10 -11.83
CA SER A 80 15.72 -6.20 -12.63
C SER A 80 14.19 -6.26 -12.52
N ARG A 81 13.53 -7.06 -13.38
CA ARG A 81 12.08 -7.35 -13.29
C ARG A 81 11.80 -8.69 -12.59
N ARG A 82 12.79 -9.24 -11.93
CA ARG A 82 12.77 -10.52 -11.22
C ARG A 82 13.44 -10.35 -9.87
N GLY A 83 12.93 -11.03 -8.86
CA GLY A 83 13.36 -10.86 -7.47
C GLY A 83 12.17 -10.72 -6.54
N LEU A 84 12.45 -10.52 -5.26
CA LEU A 84 11.46 -10.50 -4.18
C LEU A 84 10.45 -9.36 -4.30
N LEU A 85 10.71 -8.30 -5.06
CA LEU A 85 9.75 -7.20 -5.27
C LEU A 85 8.70 -7.47 -6.36
N HIS A 86 8.82 -8.58 -7.11
CA HIS A 86 8.11 -8.76 -8.38
C HIS A 86 7.20 -10.00 -8.44
N GLY A 87 7.15 -10.78 -7.35
CA GLY A 87 6.53 -12.10 -7.33
C GLY A 87 5.02 -12.13 -7.09
N GLY A 88 4.39 -11.00 -6.74
CA GLY A 88 2.97 -10.96 -6.44
C GLY A 88 2.09 -10.83 -7.69
N LYS A 89 0.78 -11.03 -7.50
CA LYS A 89 -0.21 -11.06 -8.58
C LYS A 89 -0.34 -9.68 -9.25
N LEU A 90 -0.43 -8.62 -8.44
CA LEU A 90 -0.52 -7.24 -8.93
C LEU A 90 0.76 -6.83 -9.67
N GLU A 91 1.93 -7.18 -9.14
CA GLU A 91 3.22 -6.88 -9.76
C GLU A 91 3.36 -7.55 -11.12
N GLY A 92 2.93 -8.82 -11.23
CA GLY A 92 2.89 -9.53 -12.51
C GLY A 92 1.96 -8.88 -13.54
N PHE A 93 0.80 -8.36 -13.10
CA PHE A 93 -0.11 -7.58 -13.95
C PHE A 93 0.55 -6.28 -14.43
N LEU A 94 1.12 -5.49 -13.52
CA LEU A 94 1.77 -4.22 -13.84
C LEU A 94 3.01 -4.39 -14.71
N GLN A 95 3.77 -5.47 -14.54
CA GLN A 95 4.89 -5.79 -15.43
C GLN A 95 4.44 -6.03 -16.87
N LYS A 96 3.33 -6.76 -17.08
CA LYS A 96 2.77 -6.95 -18.42
C LYS A 96 2.32 -5.62 -19.02
N PHE A 97 1.64 -4.79 -18.22
CA PHE A 97 1.26 -3.44 -18.63
C PHE A 97 2.46 -2.60 -19.05
N SER A 98 3.53 -2.56 -18.24
CA SER A 98 4.74 -1.75 -18.50
C SER A 98 5.44 -2.06 -19.83
N ARG A 99 5.25 -3.28 -20.37
CA ARG A 99 5.80 -3.69 -21.68
C ARG A 99 5.00 -3.10 -22.84
N VAL A 100 3.68 -3.02 -22.69
CA VAL A 100 2.78 -2.43 -23.69
C VAL A 100 2.78 -0.91 -23.59
N PHE A 101 2.96 -0.37 -22.39
CA PHE A 101 2.90 1.05 -22.07
C PHE A 101 3.63 1.99 -23.06
N PRO A 102 4.91 1.78 -23.43
CA PRO A 102 5.58 2.65 -24.41
C PRO A 102 4.93 2.72 -25.79
N ILE A 103 4.20 1.70 -26.21
CA ILE A 103 3.51 1.67 -27.52
C ILE A 103 2.25 2.55 -27.47
N LEU A 104 1.73 2.83 -26.28
CA LEU A 104 0.56 3.69 -26.05
C LEU A 104 0.90 5.18 -26.14
N LEU A 105 2.18 5.55 -26.05
CA LEU A 105 2.64 6.92 -25.93
C LEU A 105 3.31 7.41 -27.22
N ALA A 106 3.52 8.73 -27.33
CA ALA A 106 4.38 9.29 -28.36
C ALA A 106 5.85 8.85 -28.17
N PRO A 107 6.66 8.80 -29.24
CA PRO A 107 8.09 8.50 -29.13
C PRO A 107 8.80 9.43 -28.12
N GLY A 108 9.64 8.85 -27.26
CA GLY A 108 10.40 9.61 -26.26
C GLY A 108 9.60 10.07 -25.03
N ALA A 109 8.28 9.86 -24.99
CA ALA A 109 7.39 10.35 -23.92
C ALA A 109 7.84 9.96 -22.51
N ARG A 110 8.28 8.72 -22.29
CA ARG A 110 8.80 8.27 -20.99
C ARG A 110 10.06 9.00 -20.58
N LYS A 111 11.00 9.18 -21.51
CA LYS A 111 12.28 9.86 -21.24
C LYS A 111 12.02 11.31 -20.85
N GLN A 112 11.14 12.01 -21.57
CA GLN A 112 10.78 13.38 -21.27
C GLN A 112 10.09 13.51 -19.91
N MET A 113 9.19 12.58 -19.56
CA MET A 113 8.53 12.58 -18.24
C MET A 113 9.54 12.37 -17.10
N VAL A 114 10.53 11.50 -17.29
CA VAL A 114 11.63 11.31 -16.33
C VAL A 114 12.45 12.60 -16.14
N GLN A 115 12.64 13.37 -17.21
CA GLN A 115 13.41 14.62 -17.22
C GLN A 115 12.59 15.85 -16.77
N ALA A 116 11.31 15.70 -16.50
CA ALA A 116 10.42 16.80 -16.18
C ALA A 116 10.45 17.13 -14.68
N ASP A 117 11.33 18.07 -14.30
CA ASP A 117 11.56 18.41 -12.89
C ASP A 117 10.51 19.34 -12.27
N SER A 118 9.68 20.04 -13.06
CA SER A 118 8.61 20.90 -12.56
C SER A 118 7.21 20.37 -12.88
N THR A 119 6.22 20.73 -12.05
CA THR A 119 4.81 20.36 -12.27
C THR A 119 4.30 20.86 -13.63
N ALA A 120 4.67 22.09 -14.01
CA ALA A 120 4.31 22.67 -15.31
C ALA A 120 4.90 21.86 -16.48
N HIS A 121 6.18 21.48 -16.39
CA HIS A 121 6.83 20.68 -17.43
C HIS A 121 6.22 19.26 -17.50
N ARG A 122 5.89 18.63 -16.36
CA ARG A 122 5.18 17.34 -16.34
C ARG A 122 3.80 17.44 -16.99
N ALA A 123 3.06 18.51 -16.72
CA ALA A 123 1.76 18.77 -17.35
C ALA A 123 1.87 18.95 -18.86
N GLU A 124 2.89 19.66 -19.33
CA GLU A 124 3.18 19.83 -20.75
C GLU A 124 3.51 18.49 -21.43
N VAL A 125 4.44 17.71 -20.86
CA VAL A 125 4.81 16.39 -21.38
C VAL A 125 3.59 15.47 -21.41
N TYR A 126 2.75 15.50 -20.37
CA TYR A 126 1.54 14.69 -20.33
C TYR A 126 0.62 15.06 -21.50
N ALA A 127 0.25 16.34 -21.62
CA ALA A 127 -0.69 16.81 -22.63
C ALA A 127 -0.19 16.56 -24.07
N GLN A 128 1.11 16.78 -24.32
CA GLN A 128 1.65 16.68 -25.67
C GLN A 128 2.09 15.26 -26.08
N LYS A 129 2.47 14.41 -25.12
CA LYS A 129 3.16 13.13 -25.42
C LYS A 129 2.47 11.90 -24.84
N TRP A 130 1.67 12.05 -23.78
CA TRP A 130 1.01 10.95 -23.10
C TRP A 130 -0.48 10.86 -23.41
N ASP A 131 -1.17 12.00 -23.45
CA ASP A 131 -2.62 12.08 -23.62
C ASP A 131 -3.08 11.84 -25.08
N THR A 132 -2.74 10.66 -25.60
CA THR A 132 -3.12 10.22 -26.93
C THR A 132 -4.45 9.46 -26.88
N ARG A 133 -5.23 9.50 -27.97
CA ARG A 133 -6.46 8.67 -28.09
C ARG A 133 -6.20 7.18 -27.87
N ARG A 134 -5.04 6.69 -28.29
CA ARG A 134 -4.62 5.29 -28.09
C ARG A 134 -4.39 4.98 -26.63
N PHE A 135 -3.69 5.88 -25.93
CA PHE A 135 -3.46 5.78 -24.49
C PHE A 135 -4.80 5.71 -23.75
N GLN A 136 -5.66 6.73 -23.93
CA GLN A 136 -6.98 6.81 -23.29
C GLN A 136 -7.86 5.57 -23.52
N PHE A 137 -7.92 5.09 -24.76
CA PHE A 137 -8.74 3.93 -25.11
C PHE A 137 -8.20 2.60 -24.56
N LEU A 138 -6.89 2.37 -24.61
CA LEU A 138 -6.32 1.09 -24.19
C LEU A 138 -6.13 1.02 -22.67
N THR A 139 -5.82 2.13 -21.99
CA THR A 139 -5.76 2.14 -20.52
C THR A 139 -7.14 1.95 -19.91
N SER A 140 -8.19 2.60 -20.43
CA SER A 140 -9.56 2.38 -19.96
C SER A 140 -10.03 0.92 -20.11
N ARG A 141 -9.52 0.19 -21.12
CA ARG A 141 -9.78 -1.26 -21.24
C ARG A 141 -8.93 -2.10 -20.29
N ILE A 142 -7.64 -1.82 -20.16
CA ILE A 142 -6.73 -2.60 -19.29
C ILE A 142 -7.11 -2.45 -17.82
N PHE A 143 -7.45 -1.23 -17.41
CA PHE A 143 -7.87 -0.89 -16.04
C PHE A 143 -9.40 -0.87 -15.90
N SER A 144 -10.13 -1.55 -16.79
CA SER A 144 -11.56 -1.76 -16.60
C SER A 144 -11.81 -2.57 -15.31
N LEU A 145 -12.99 -2.36 -14.70
CA LEU A 145 -13.37 -3.04 -13.46
C LEU A 145 -13.11 -4.56 -13.53
N GLU A 146 -13.61 -5.18 -14.60
CA GLU A 146 -13.49 -6.61 -14.87
C GLU A 146 -12.04 -7.10 -14.95
N ASN A 147 -11.16 -6.38 -15.64
CA ASN A 147 -9.76 -6.80 -15.79
C ASN A 147 -8.99 -6.68 -14.48
N VAL A 148 -9.25 -5.63 -13.69
CA VAL A 148 -8.61 -5.44 -12.39
C VAL A 148 -9.06 -6.51 -11.39
N ASP A 149 -10.36 -6.79 -11.31
CA ASP A 149 -10.91 -7.80 -10.38
C ASP A 149 -10.39 -9.21 -10.68
N THR A 150 -10.26 -9.56 -11.95
CA THR A 150 -9.89 -10.93 -12.34
C THR A 150 -8.37 -11.13 -12.37
N LYS A 151 -7.61 -10.16 -12.90
CA LYS A 151 -6.19 -10.32 -13.23
C LYS A 151 -5.24 -9.66 -12.24
N ALA A 152 -5.65 -8.60 -11.56
CA ALA A 152 -4.80 -7.87 -10.63
C ALA A 152 -5.09 -8.25 -9.17
N ARG A 153 -6.37 -8.38 -8.79
CA ARG A 153 -6.78 -8.67 -7.41
C ARG A 153 -6.84 -10.18 -7.11
N PRO A 154 -6.41 -10.64 -5.94
CA PRO A 154 -6.70 -11.99 -5.46
C PRO A 154 -8.20 -12.24 -5.28
N LEU A 155 -8.69 -13.43 -5.68
CA LEU A 155 -10.11 -13.80 -5.59
C LEU A 155 -10.61 -13.97 -4.14
N GLY A 156 -9.71 -14.18 -3.17
CA GLY A 156 -10.07 -14.40 -1.76
C GLY A 156 -10.33 -13.14 -0.93
N LEU A 157 -10.13 -11.95 -1.50
CA LEU A 157 -10.36 -10.66 -0.82
C LEU A 157 -11.81 -10.19 -0.89
N ILE A 158 -12.74 -10.96 -1.46
CA ILE A 158 -14.17 -10.60 -1.54
C ILE A 158 -14.98 -11.76 -0.98
N GLN A 159 -15.43 -11.61 0.26
CA GLN A 159 -16.29 -12.56 0.96
C GLN A 159 -17.76 -12.19 0.78
N ASP A 160 -18.07 -10.89 0.84
CA ASP A 160 -19.42 -10.37 0.61
C ASP A 160 -19.65 -9.98 -0.86
N LYS A 161 -20.46 -10.77 -1.57
CA LYS A 161 -20.84 -10.53 -2.97
C LYS A 161 -21.96 -9.51 -3.14
N SER A 162 -22.60 -9.06 -2.04
CA SER A 162 -23.69 -8.09 -2.08
C SER A 162 -23.18 -6.65 -2.24
N LYS A 163 -21.94 -6.39 -1.80
CA LYS A 163 -21.29 -5.08 -1.96
C LYS A 163 -21.09 -4.73 -3.43
N LYS A 164 -21.46 -3.50 -3.79
CA LYS A 164 -21.22 -2.94 -5.12
C LYS A 164 -19.89 -2.20 -5.15
N PRO A 165 -18.97 -2.52 -6.07
CA PRO A 165 -17.69 -1.82 -6.15
C PRO A 165 -17.94 -0.36 -6.56
N ARG A 166 -17.27 0.57 -5.89
CA ARG A 166 -17.19 1.96 -6.35
C ARG A 166 -16.32 2.01 -7.60
N GLN A 167 -16.69 2.89 -8.53
CA GLN A 167 -15.88 3.13 -9.71
C GLN A 167 -14.60 3.86 -9.31
N VAL A 168 -13.46 3.18 -9.47
CA VAL A 168 -12.13 3.79 -9.30
C VAL A 168 -11.65 4.26 -10.67
N ASN A 169 -11.39 5.56 -10.83
CA ASN A 169 -10.74 6.05 -12.04
C ASN A 169 -9.22 5.96 -11.89
N TYR A 170 -8.68 4.75 -12.04
CA TYR A 170 -7.24 4.48 -11.94
C TYR A 170 -6.40 5.36 -12.87
N LEU A 171 -6.95 5.76 -14.03
CA LEU A 171 -6.22 6.60 -14.97
C LEU A 171 -6.09 8.04 -14.46
N ASP A 172 -7.16 8.60 -13.90
CA ASP A 172 -7.13 9.94 -13.31
C ASP A 172 -6.25 9.98 -12.06
N GLN A 173 -6.32 8.95 -11.19
CA GLN A 173 -5.41 8.85 -10.04
C GLN A 173 -3.95 8.74 -10.51
N PHE A 174 -3.66 7.90 -11.50
CA PHE A 174 -2.31 7.79 -12.07
C PHE A 174 -1.83 9.11 -12.67
N LYS A 175 -2.70 9.82 -13.39
CA LYS A 175 -2.43 11.16 -13.92
C LYS A 175 -2.15 12.16 -12.80
N GLU A 176 -2.95 12.17 -11.75
CA GLU A 176 -2.74 13.06 -10.60
C GLU A 176 -1.36 12.83 -9.99
N LYS A 177 -1.00 11.58 -9.69
CA LYS A 177 0.26 11.25 -9.02
C LYS A 177 1.49 11.53 -9.89
N ILE A 178 1.43 11.27 -11.20
CA ILE A 178 2.55 11.57 -12.10
C ILE A 178 2.74 13.07 -12.33
N LEU A 179 1.69 13.89 -12.24
CA LEU A 179 1.81 15.34 -12.35
C LEU A 179 2.32 15.95 -11.04
N ALA A 180 1.83 15.45 -9.90
CA ALA A 180 2.19 15.94 -8.58
C ALA A 180 3.65 15.67 -8.21
N HIS A 181 4.18 14.47 -8.51
CA HIS A 181 5.48 14.02 -8.02
C HIS A 181 6.47 13.75 -9.16
N ARG A 182 7.77 14.01 -8.91
CA ARG A 182 8.83 13.56 -9.83
C ARG A 182 8.91 12.04 -9.80
N LEU A 183 9.27 11.44 -10.93
CA LEU A 183 9.31 9.98 -11.01
C LEU A 183 10.32 9.35 -10.05
N ILE A 184 11.46 10.01 -9.85
CA ILE A 184 12.51 9.59 -8.92
C ILE A 184 12.04 9.59 -7.45
N GLU A 185 11.00 10.38 -7.13
CA GLU A 185 10.43 10.54 -5.78
C GLU A 185 9.18 9.66 -5.57
N ASN A 186 8.69 8.96 -6.60
CA ASN A 186 7.49 8.12 -6.51
C ASN A 186 7.78 6.69 -7.00
N PRO A 187 8.15 5.76 -6.09
CA PRO A 187 8.52 4.41 -6.48
C PRO A 187 7.38 3.58 -7.06
N TYR A 188 6.15 3.93 -6.74
CA TYR A 188 4.95 3.24 -7.21
C TYR A 188 4.67 3.58 -8.68
N VAL A 189 4.69 4.87 -9.02
CA VAL A 189 4.50 5.33 -10.41
C VAL A 189 5.65 4.87 -11.31
N ASP A 190 6.89 4.89 -10.81
CA ASP A 190 8.05 4.36 -11.53
C ASP A 190 7.90 2.87 -11.84
N TYR A 191 7.42 2.08 -10.87
CA TYR A 191 7.13 0.67 -11.08
C TYR A 191 6.06 0.44 -12.15
N ILE A 192 4.95 1.20 -12.13
CA ILE A 192 3.87 1.08 -13.12
C ILE A 192 4.39 1.34 -14.54
N ILE A 193 5.26 2.34 -14.72
CA ILE A 193 5.79 2.75 -16.03
C ILE A 193 6.85 1.79 -16.58
N HIS A 194 7.67 1.21 -15.69
CA HIS A 194 8.86 0.45 -16.09
C HIS A 194 8.78 -1.06 -15.80
N GLY A 195 7.88 -1.48 -14.92
CA GLY A 195 7.72 -2.85 -14.42
C GLY A 195 8.73 -3.22 -13.32
N TYR A 196 9.49 -2.25 -12.83
CA TYR A 196 10.47 -2.33 -11.73
C TYR A 196 10.86 -0.90 -11.33
N HIS A 197 11.55 -0.73 -10.19
CA HIS A 197 12.01 0.58 -9.73
C HIS A 197 13.26 1.01 -10.50
N LYS A 198 13.06 1.60 -11.67
CA LYS A 198 14.15 1.94 -12.60
C LYS A 198 14.91 3.19 -12.17
N HIS A 199 14.20 4.18 -11.65
CA HIS A 199 14.73 5.50 -11.30
C HIS A 199 14.60 5.78 -9.81
N SER A 200 13.61 5.17 -9.17
CA SER A 200 13.31 5.29 -7.76
C SER A 200 13.81 4.06 -6.99
N ARG A 201 13.71 4.11 -5.65
CA ARG A 201 13.89 2.94 -4.77
C ARG A 201 12.93 3.04 -3.60
N LEU A 202 12.49 1.90 -3.08
CA LEU A 202 11.87 1.84 -1.76
C LEU A 202 12.89 2.28 -0.71
N ASP A 203 12.45 3.04 0.27
CA ASP A 203 13.28 3.71 1.27
C ASP A 203 14.15 2.74 2.07
N TYR A 204 13.59 1.59 2.47
CA TYR A 204 14.32 0.56 3.20
C TYR A 204 15.42 -0.13 2.36
N LEU A 205 15.37 0.03 1.04
CA LEU A 205 16.38 -0.46 0.10
C LEU A 205 17.50 0.55 -0.21
N GLN A 206 17.45 1.76 0.36
CA GLN A 206 18.49 2.77 0.16
C GLN A 206 19.72 2.49 1.04
N GLY A 207 20.92 2.41 0.48
CA GLY A 207 22.12 2.04 1.24
C GLY A 207 22.04 0.63 1.83
N ASN A 208 22.84 0.36 2.87
CA ASN A 208 23.05 -0.97 3.46
C ASN A 208 22.37 -1.14 4.83
N TRP A 209 21.16 -0.60 4.99
CA TRP A 209 20.40 -0.77 6.23
C TRP A 209 19.97 -2.21 6.44
N ILE A 210 20.09 -2.66 7.68
CA ILE A 210 19.73 -3.99 8.16
C ILE A 210 18.93 -3.80 9.46
N PRO A 211 17.73 -4.40 9.60
CA PRO A 211 16.96 -4.36 10.84
C PRO A 211 17.55 -5.33 11.89
N GLU A 212 17.21 -5.11 13.16
CA GLU A 212 17.47 -6.08 14.24
C GLU A 212 16.74 -7.41 13.97
N SER A 213 17.31 -8.51 14.43
CA SER A 213 16.82 -9.87 14.11
C SER A 213 15.44 -10.18 14.69
N ASP A 214 15.06 -9.51 15.78
CA ASP A 214 13.81 -9.68 16.53
C ASP A 214 12.83 -8.51 16.34
N ALA A 215 13.12 -7.59 15.41
CA ALA A 215 12.30 -6.41 15.14
C ALA A 215 10.90 -6.73 14.58
N LEU A 216 10.69 -7.93 14.02
CA LEU A 216 9.42 -8.37 13.45
C LEU A 216 8.90 -9.63 14.15
N LEU A 217 7.68 -9.56 14.65
CA LEU A 217 6.95 -10.71 15.21
C LEU A 217 5.83 -11.11 14.25
N PHE A 218 5.78 -12.39 13.89
CA PHE A 218 4.82 -12.90 12.89
C PHE A 218 3.68 -13.66 13.55
N HIS A 219 2.45 -13.35 13.15
CA HIS A 219 1.21 -13.97 13.66
C HIS A 219 0.41 -14.52 12.48
N LEU A 220 0.33 -15.84 12.38
CA LEU A 220 -0.46 -16.51 11.35
C LEU A 220 -1.89 -16.72 11.84
N MET A 221 -2.71 -15.68 11.70
CA MET A 221 -4.12 -15.68 12.10
C MET A 221 -4.83 -14.49 11.45
N ASP A 222 -6.15 -14.42 11.57
CA ASP A 222 -6.89 -13.24 11.11
C ASP A 222 -6.71 -12.05 12.07
N MET A 223 -6.77 -10.83 11.51
CA MET A 223 -6.55 -9.59 12.25
C MET A 223 -7.59 -9.38 13.37
N LYS A 224 -8.86 -9.77 13.17
CA LYS A 224 -9.89 -9.58 14.20
C LYS A 224 -9.63 -10.46 15.41
N SER A 225 -9.35 -11.74 15.20
CA SER A 225 -8.97 -12.66 16.28
C SER A 225 -7.70 -12.21 17.00
N TYR A 226 -6.70 -11.72 16.26
CA TYR A 226 -5.46 -11.20 16.84
C TYR A 226 -5.73 -9.99 17.75
N VAL A 227 -6.44 -8.98 17.26
CA VAL A 227 -6.72 -7.76 18.02
C VAL A 227 -7.57 -8.06 19.26
N LYS A 228 -8.45 -9.06 19.21
CA LYS A 228 -9.27 -9.50 20.35
C LYS A 228 -8.43 -10.01 21.52
N GLU A 229 -7.26 -10.56 21.26
CA GLU A 229 -6.35 -11.10 22.26
C GLU A 229 -5.35 -10.05 22.80
N LEU A 230 -5.31 -8.86 22.20
CA LEU A 230 -4.38 -7.83 22.64
C LEU A 230 -4.71 -7.33 24.05
N PRO A 231 -3.70 -7.13 24.91
CA PRO A 231 -3.91 -6.40 26.15
C PRO A 231 -4.30 -4.96 25.82
N ARG A 232 -5.05 -4.34 26.73
CA ARG A 232 -5.50 -2.97 26.56
C ARG A 232 -4.32 -2.00 26.68
N ALA A 233 -3.98 -1.28 25.61
CA ALA A 233 -2.84 -0.35 25.57
C ALA A 233 -2.97 0.70 24.46
N ARG A 234 -1.95 1.55 24.28
CA ARG A 234 -1.90 2.50 23.15
C ARG A 234 -1.36 1.82 21.89
N HIS A 235 -2.27 1.36 21.05
CA HIS A 235 -1.94 0.61 19.84
C HIS A 235 -1.99 1.49 18.60
N MET A 236 -1.13 1.21 17.61
CA MET A 236 -1.38 1.56 16.22
C MET A 236 -1.73 0.29 15.46
N ILE A 237 -2.99 0.20 15.03
CA ILE A 237 -3.52 -0.94 14.26
C ILE A 237 -3.70 -0.50 12.81
N HIS A 238 -2.92 -1.10 11.91
CA HIS A 238 -2.99 -0.88 10.47
C HIS A 238 -3.58 -2.11 9.76
N ALA A 239 -4.84 -1.99 9.31
CA ALA A 239 -5.67 -3.08 8.81
C ALA A 239 -6.12 -2.88 7.35
N SER A 240 -5.20 -2.50 6.46
CA SER A 240 -5.50 -2.41 5.02
C SER A 240 -5.92 -3.76 4.43
N ASP A 241 -6.82 -3.72 3.43
CA ASP A 241 -7.41 -4.88 2.74
C ASP A 241 -8.16 -5.90 3.63
N ILE A 242 -8.36 -5.62 4.93
CA ILE A 242 -9.07 -6.54 5.85
C ILE A 242 -10.59 -6.39 5.75
N MET A 243 -11.11 -5.17 5.86
CA MET A 243 -12.56 -4.89 6.00
C MET A 243 -13.30 -4.70 4.67
N GLU A 244 -12.55 -4.54 3.58
CA GLU A 244 -13.10 -4.15 2.30
C GLU A 244 -13.95 -5.28 1.68
N GLY A 245 -13.52 -6.52 1.91
CA GLY A 245 -14.11 -7.74 1.37
C GLY A 245 -15.19 -8.39 2.22
N THR A 246 -15.37 -7.95 3.47
CA THR A 246 -16.22 -8.59 4.48
C THR A 246 -17.61 -7.95 4.53
N ASP A 247 -18.57 -8.60 5.18
CA ASP A 247 -19.90 -8.04 5.41
C ASP A 247 -19.91 -6.96 6.51
N GLU A 248 -21.06 -6.29 6.67
CA GLU A 248 -21.23 -5.22 7.67
C GLU A 248 -21.13 -5.75 9.10
N GLU A 249 -21.67 -6.95 9.38
CA GLU A 249 -21.62 -7.58 10.72
C GLU A 249 -20.17 -7.83 11.16
N TYR A 250 -19.34 -8.38 10.28
CA TYR A 250 -17.92 -8.58 10.55
C TYR A 250 -17.20 -7.24 10.79
N ASN A 251 -17.51 -6.21 10.00
CA ASN A 251 -16.87 -4.90 10.14
C ASN A 251 -17.23 -4.25 11.47
N ASP A 252 -18.51 -4.26 11.84
CA ASP A 252 -19.00 -3.73 13.12
C ASP A 252 -18.33 -4.42 14.31
N ASP A 253 -18.25 -5.75 14.27
CA ASP A 253 -17.52 -6.57 15.24
C ASP A 253 -16.04 -6.17 15.33
N PHE A 254 -15.39 -5.96 14.18
CA PHE A 254 -13.98 -5.62 14.15
C PHE A 254 -13.71 -4.23 14.74
N PHE A 255 -14.55 -3.23 14.42
CA PHE A 255 -14.50 -1.92 15.07
C PHE A 255 -14.69 -2.02 16.60
N ALA A 256 -15.60 -2.87 17.07
CA ALA A 256 -15.82 -3.09 18.50
C ALA A 256 -14.58 -3.72 19.18
N VAL A 257 -13.96 -4.70 18.55
CA VAL A 257 -12.74 -5.35 19.04
C VAL A 257 -11.55 -4.36 19.09
N VAL A 258 -11.36 -3.55 18.05
CA VAL A 258 -10.37 -2.46 18.03
C VAL A 258 -10.61 -1.49 19.18
N ASP A 259 -11.86 -1.08 19.40
CA ASP A 259 -12.20 -0.16 20.49
C ASP A 259 -11.85 -0.75 21.87
N GLN A 260 -12.17 -2.02 22.10
CA GLN A 260 -11.89 -2.70 23.38
C GLN A 260 -10.39 -2.77 23.69
N ALA A 261 -9.57 -3.14 22.70
CA ALA A 261 -8.13 -3.26 22.84
C ALA A 261 -7.42 -1.90 23.02
N CYS A 262 -8.00 -0.80 22.53
CA CYS A 262 -7.33 0.50 22.49
C CYS A 262 -7.64 1.40 23.70
N THR A 263 -6.60 2.05 24.24
CA THR A 263 -6.70 3.20 25.17
C THR A 263 -6.69 4.54 24.43
N PRO A 264 -7.05 5.66 25.08
CA PRO A 264 -6.91 6.99 24.49
C PRO A 264 -5.53 7.24 23.88
N GLY A 265 -5.49 7.90 22.72
CA GLY A 265 -4.26 8.13 21.95
C GLY A 265 -3.93 7.03 20.93
N SER A 266 -4.57 5.86 21.00
CA SER A 266 -4.42 4.79 20.00
C SER A 266 -4.84 5.25 18.61
N LEU A 267 -4.29 4.60 17.59
CA LEU A 267 -4.54 4.85 16.19
C LEU A 267 -5.13 3.62 15.50
N PHE A 268 -6.12 3.85 14.64
CA PHE A 268 -6.66 2.84 13.75
C PHE A 268 -6.63 3.34 12.31
N LEU A 269 -5.92 2.60 11.45
CA LEU A 269 -5.62 2.99 10.08
C LEU A 269 -6.04 1.89 9.11
N TYR A 270 -6.76 2.27 8.06
CA TYR A 270 -7.12 1.36 6.97
C TYR A 270 -7.32 2.12 5.67
N TRP A 271 -7.22 1.40 4.55
CA TRP A 271 -7.49 1.93 3.22
C TRP A 271 -8.80 1.39 2.66
N GLU A 272 -9.48 2.24 1.89
CA GLU A 272 -10.56 1.84 0.99
C GLU A 272 -10.04 1.82 -0.44
N HIS A 273 -10.03 0.63 -1.06
CA HIS A 273 -9.69 0.51 -2.47
C HIS A 273 -10.94 0.64 -3.36
N ARG A 274 -11.94 -0.25 -3.23
CA ARG A 274 -13.15 -0.32 -4.08
C ARG A 274 -14.45 -0.28 -3.29
N TYR A 275 -14.50 -0.83 -2.09
CA TYR A 275 -15.71 -0.84 -1.29
C TYR A 275 -15.63 0.16 -0.14
N ALA A 276 -16.75 0.83 0.08
CA ALA A 276 -16.93 1.68 1.25
C ALA A 276 -16.99 0.81 2.51
N ILE A 277 -16.43 1.33 3.59
CA ILE A 277 -16.56 0.78 4.93
C ILE A 277 -17.44 1.75 5.71
N THR A 278 -18.64 1.28 6.09
CA THR A 278 -19.51 2.01 7.01
C THR A 278 -18.89 1.93 8.40
N VAL A 279 -18.61 3.07 9.02
CA VAL A 279 -18.05 3.13 10.38
C VAL A 279 -19.19 3.22 11.38
N PRO A 280 -19.28 2.34 12.39
CA PRO A 280 -20.35 2.38 13.39
C PRO A 280 -20.41 3.70 14.15
N HIS A 281 -21.61 4.20 14.44
CA HIS A 281 -21.79 5.42 15.26
C HIS A 281 -21.16 5.29 16.64
N SER A 282 -21.21 4.10 17.25
CA SER A 282 -20.56 3.80 18.53
C SER A 282 -19.04 4.03 18.49
N PHE A 283 -18.41 3.74 17.35
CA PHE A 283 -16.99 3.99 17.14
C PHE A 283 -16.71 5.48 16.92
N GLN A 284 -17.49 6.15 16.07
CA GLN A 284 -17.37 7.60 15.81
C GLN A 284 -17.55 8.46 17.07
N ASN A 285 -18.30 7.98 18.07
CA ASN A 285 -18.48 8.68 19.35
C ASN A 285 -17.26 8.60 20.28
N GLN A 286 -16.32 7.69 20.03
CA GLN A 286 -15.13 7.48 20.86
C GLN A 286 -13.83 7.78 20.10
N TRP A 287 -13.92 7.94 18.77
CA TRP A 287 -12.79 8.10 17.88
C TRP A 287 -13.00 9.30 16.98
N THR A 288 -11.91 10.04 16.78
CA THR A 288 -11.89 11.21 15.90
C THR A 288 -11.11 10.90 14.64
N LEU A 289 -11.66 11.30 13.49
CA LEU A 289 -10.95 11.21 12.24
C LEU A 289 -9.81 12.25 12.22
N VAL A 290 -8.60 11.77 11.99
CA VAL A 290 -7.40 12.60 11.88
C VAL A 290 -7.20 12.99 10.43
N LYS A 291 -7.05 14.29 10.19
CA LYS A 291 -6.68 14.80 8.87
C LYS A 291 -5.18 14.64 8.68
N VAL A 292 -4.79 13.75 7.77
CA VAL A 292 -3.41 13.59 7.30
C VAL A 292 -3.22 14.47 6.07
N THR A 293 -2.16 15.28 6.05
CA THR A 293 -1.89 16.24 4.99
C THR A 293 -0.97 15.69 3.90
N GLU A 294 -0.24 14.63 4.20
CA GLU A 294 0.60 13.94 3.22
C GLU A 294 -0.27 13.30 2.14
N ASN A 295 0.09 13.56 0.89
CA ASN A 295 -0.59 12.97 -0.24
C ASN A 295 -0.06 11.56 -0.47
N ASP A 296 -0.93 10.56 -0.44
CA ASP A 296 -0.60 9.19 -0.83
C ASP A 296 -0.12 9.20 -2.29
N ARG A 297 1.12 8.74 -2.53
CA ARG A 297 1.74 8.72 -3.86
C ARG A 297 1.27 7.53 -4.72
N VAL A 298 0.47 6.63 -4.17
CA VAL A 298 -0.03 5.43 -4.85
C VAL A 298 -1.30 5.77 -5.64
N PRO A 299 -1.40 5.38 -6.93
CA PRO A 299 -2.55 5.69 -7.78
C PRO A 299 -3.63 4.58 -7.80
N PHE A 300 -3.85 3.87 -6.69
CA PHE A 300 -4.79 2.74 -6.65
C PHE A 300 -5.94 2.87 -5.65
N TYR A 301 -5.75 3.59 -4.55
CA TYR A 301 -6.73 3.62 -3.47
C TYR A 301 -7.64 4.84 -3.57
N ASN A 302 -8.90 4.68 -3.16
CA ASN A 302 -9.84 5.80 -3.14
C ASN A 302 -9.57 6.73 -1.97
N ASN A 303 -9.45 6.15 -0.78
CA ASN A 303 -9.25 6.87 0.47
C ASN A 303 -8.45 6.01 1.45
N PHE A 304 -7.90 6.66 2.46
CA PHE A 304 -7.50 6.03 3.70
C PHE A 304 -8.11 6.80 4.85
N TYR A 305 -8.25 6.13 5.99
CA TYR A 305 -8.85 6.69 7.18
C TYR A 305 -7.92 6.43 8.35
N LEU A 306 -7.48 7.51 9.00
CA LEU A 306 -6.76 7.46 10.26
C LEU A 306 -7.69 7.94 11.37
N TRP A 307 -8.02 7.05 12.29
CA TRP A 307 -8.81 7.36 13.48
C TRP A 307 -7.91 7.42 14.70
N LYS A 308 -8.17 8.37 15.60
CA LYS A 308 -7.51 8.48 16.91
C LYS A 308 -8.52 8.37 18.03
N LYS A 309 -8.25 7.47 18.99
CA LYS A 309 -9.12 7.26 20.15
C LYS A 309 -9.06 8.45 21.10
N GLN A 310 -10.21 8.99 21.46
CA GLN A 310 -10.32 10.16 22.33
C GLN A 310 -10.00 9.80 23.78
N SER A 311 -9.48 10.78 24.53
CA SER A 311 -9.56 10.75 25.99
C SER A 311 -11.02 10.92 26.38
N LYS A 312 -11.49 10.13 27.35
CA LYS A 312 -12.76 10.46 28.01
C LYS A 312 -12.48 11.69 28.88
N ASP A 313 -13.20 12.77 28.63
CA ASP A 313 -13.20 13.96 29.49
C ASP A 313 -13.69 13.63 30.90
#